data_AF-A0A950UVA9-F1
#
_entry.id   AF-A0A950UVA9-F1
#
_cell.length_a   1.000
_cell.length_b   1.000
_cell.length_c   1.000
_cell.angle_alpha   90.00
_cell.angle_beta   90.00
_cell.angle_gamma   90.00
#
_symmetry.space_group_name_H-M   'P 1'
#
loop_
_entity.id
_entity.type
_entity.pdbx_description
1 polymer ?
#
loop_
_entity_poly.entity_id
_entity_poly.type
_entity_poly.pdbx_seq_one_letter_code
_entity_poly.pdbx_strand_id
1 'polypeptide(L)'
;MDNQARVLHLQAEEMAREDSLRHWSLLVQYTSGVMKVAFELAGALALTALAVVIGVAMYNAANEDGVIIEAFSVPSDLANKGITGQAVAAQILDRLSYMQSATRSSRPAASYSNNWHNDIKVQIPNTGVSISDAYRLLASWLGHQTVVSGEVYRTDTGLAVTARATGVGGATVTGTDKQLANLLSQAAETIYEETQPFRYATYRINTRGGRDSLARSLFESLAASDSVEERFWAYGGLRAMDQFKDWRLPRADALAQIAIKPDSPIGYANLLLPETVFGHDEAVVSAAQKIAGLASADTTAAGRAFVRNNSPTYRARVAVVLADYPAAIAAWIDAQHSARPDVRAAARTSFPVLYALVHDPAGSDPAFDRVPRTPTDEATRTIAAVIAGDWQRAIRSAQTAGASYRRAGYSPLATEQYLYGFVHPWVAFSYAQLGEFARAHAEIDHAPLDNYSCTYVRGVIASLEHNWRTADYWFGRAIAQAPSIGIAFYRWGESYAARGDFDDAIAKLIIAHAKAPHYAEPLELWGEILVAKNRSDLSLVKFQEAAQYAPNWGRLHLKWGEALLWLGRKEEARAQFAIASSLYLSDADHAQLLRVRHV
;
A
#
# COMPACT_ATOMS: atom_id res chain seq x y z
N MET A 1 79.73 54.64 -62.27
CA MET A 1 78.63 54.53 -61.28
C MET A 1 77.64 53.39 -61.60
N ASP A 2 77.65 52.80 -62.81
CA ASP A 2 76.67 51.75 -63.22
C ASP A 2 76.81 50.37 -62.53
N ASN A 3 78.03 49.92 -62.24
CA ASN A 3 78.24 48.57 -61.72
C ASN A 3 77.84 48.40 -60.24
N GLN A 4 77.87 49.45 -59.43
CA GLN A 4 77.49 49.38 -58.01
C GLN A 4 75.96 49.31 -57.82
N ALA A 5 75.19 50.01 -58.66
CA ALA A 5 73.72 49.96 -58.61
C ALA A 5 73.17 48.57 -58.99
N ARG A 6 73.79 47.91 -59.97
CA ARG A 6 73.41 46.56 -60.41
C ARG A 6 73.71 45.48 -59.36
N VAL A 7 74.83 45.58 -58.64
CA VAL A 7 75.16 44.66 -57.54
C VAL A 7 74.18 44.84 -56.37
N LEU A 8 73.85 46.08 -56.00
CA LEU A 8 72.85 46.36 -54.97
C LEU A 8 71.45 45.84 -55.34
N HIS A 9 71.05 45.95 -56.61
CA HIS A 9 69.77 45.41 -57.06
C HIS A 9 69.73 43.88 -57.03
N LEU A 10 70.81 43.21 -57.46
CA LEU A 10 70.91 41.75 -57.39
C LEU A 10 70.94 41.25 -55.95
N GLN A 11 71.62 41.96 -55.04
CA GLN A 11 71.60 41.65 -53.60
C GLN A 11 70.21 41.85 -52.98
N ALA A 12 69.48 42.87 -53.41
CA ALA A 12 68.09 43.09 -52.98
C ALA A 12 67.14 41.99 -53.49
N GLU A 13 67.31 41.51 -54.72
CA GLU A 13 66.55 40.36 -55.25
C GLU A 13 66.91 39.05 -54.55
N GLU A 14 68.19 38.79 -54.30
CA GLU A 14 68.66 37.60 -53.57
C GLU A 14 68.11 37.60 -52.13
N MET A 15 68.17 38.74 -51.43
CA MET A 15 67.58 38.89 -50.10
C MET A 15 66.06 38.73 -50.12
N ALA A 16 65.35 39.29 -51.11
CA ALA A 16 63.91 39.10 -51.25
C ALA A 16 63.54 37.63 -51.54
N ARG A 17 64.36 36.93 -52.32
CA ARG A 17 64.18 35.50 -52.62
C ARG A 17 64.48 34.64 -51.39
N GLU A 18 65.57 34.90 -50.66
CA GLU A 18 65.87 34.23 -49.39
C GLU A 18 64.77 34.45 -48.35
N ASP A 19 64.25 35.68 -48.24
CA ASP A 19 63.19 36.00 -47.29
C ASP A 19 61.87 35.31 -47.67
N SER A 20 61.58 35.20 -48.97
CA SER A 20 60.43 34.43 -49.48
C SER A 20 60.56 32.92 -49.20
N LEU A 21 61.76 32.35 -49.34
CA LEU A 21 62.04 30.95 -49.04
C LEU A 21 62.00 30.67 -47.54
N ARG A 22 62.49 31.60 -46.71
CA ARG A 22 62.37 31.52 -45.25
C ARG A 22 60.91 31.55 -44.82
N HIS A 23 60.11 32.48 -45.37
CA HIS A 23 58.66 32.53 -45.13
C HIS A 23 57.96 31.24 -45.54
N TRP A 24 58.29 30.68 -46.72
CA TRP A 24 57.73 29.42 -47.18
C TRP A 24 58.13 28.25 -46.27
N SER A 25 59.40 28.18 -45.84
CA SER A 25 59.86 27.13 -44.93
C SER A 25 59.18 27.22 -43.56
N LEU A 26 58.96 28.43 -43.05
CA LEU A 26 58.26 28.68 -41.78
C LEU A 26 56.79 28.27 -41.87
N LEU A 27 56.12 28.58 -42.99
CA LEU A 27 54.74 28.14 -43.24
C LEU A 27 54.63 26.61 -43.31
N VAL A 28 55.57 25.94 -43.99
CA VAL A 28 55.59 24.46 -44.07
C VAL A 28 55.89 23.82 -42.71
N GLN A 29 56.83 24.37 -41.95
CA GLN A 29 57.15 23.87 -40.61
C GLN A 29 55.98 24.09 -39.63
N TYR A 30 55.31 25.23 -39.70
CA TYR A 30 54.13 25.53 -38.90
C TYR A 30 52.96 24.59 -39.23
N THR A 31 52.64 24.43 -40.52
CA THR A 31 51.55 23.53 -40.95
C THR A 31 51.84 22.06 -40.64
N SER A 32 53.09 21.60 -40.81
CA SER A 32 53.51 20.25 -40.41
C SER A 32 53.39 20.04 -38.89
N GLY A 33 53.80 21.03 -38.09
CA GLY A 33 53.66 21.00 -36.64
C GLY A 33 52.20 20.92 -36.19
N VAL A 34 51.33 21.74 -36.78
CA VAL A 34 49.88 21.72 -36.51
C VAL A 34 49.25 20.39 -36.90
N MET A 35 49.58 19.83 -38.08
CA MET A 35 49.07 18.54 -38.53
C MET A 35 49.51 17.38 -37.63
N LYS A 36 50.75 17.41 -37.13
CA LYS A 36 51.26 16.40 -36.20
C LYS A 36 50.51 16.45 -34.87
N VAL A 37 50.36 17.63 -34.28
CA VAL A 37 49.59 17.82 -33.04
C VAL A 37 48.13 17.42 -33.24
N ALA A 38 47.52 17.76 -34.37
CA ALA A 38 46.15 17.36 -34.68
C ALA A 38 46.00 15.83 -34.79
N PHE A 39 46.96 15.13 -35.41
CA PHE A 39 46.96 13.67 -35.51
C PHE A 39 47.18 12.99 -34.16
N GLU A 40 48.10 13.50 -33.33
CA GLU A 40 48.33 13.02 -31.96
C GLU A 40 47.08 13.22 -31.09
N LEU A 41 46.43 14.38 -31.18
CA LEU A 41 45.16 14.66 -30.48
C LEU A 41 44.03 13.76 -30.97
N ALA A 42 43.90 13.54 -32.28
CA ALA A 42 42.91 12.64 -32.85
C ALA A 42 43.13 11.18 -32.40
N GLY A 43 44.40 10.73 -32.39
CA GLY A 43 44.78 9.41 -31.86
C GLY A 43 44.47 9.27 -30.37
N ALA A 44 44.80 10.29 -29.56
CA ALA A 44 44.48 10.31 -28.13
C ALA A 44 42.96 10.31 -27.87
N LEU A 45 42.19 11.06 -28.64
CA LEU A 45 40.72 11.06 -28.60
C LEU A 45 40.14 9.68 -28.96
N ALA A 46 40.65 9.05 -30.03
CA ALA A 46 40.22 7.72 -30.43
C ALA A 46 40.52 6.65 -29.36
N LEU A 47 41.71 6.70 -28.76
CA LEU A 47 42.09 5.81 -27.66
C LEU A 47 41.23 6.05 -26.40
N THR A 48 40.96 7.32 -26.08
CA THR A 48 40.09 7.68 -24.95
C THR A 48 38.66 7.21 -25.19
N ALA A 49 38.12 7.41 -26.39
CA ALA A 49 36.79 6.93 -26.76
C ALA A 49 36.71 5.41 -26.67
N LEU A 50 37.74 4.69 -27.15
CA LEU A 50 37.83 3.23 -27.03
C LEU A 50 37.88 2.79 -25.56
N ALA A 51 38.67 3.46 -24.72
CA ALA A 51 38.74 3.17 -23.29
C ALA A 51 37.40 3.41 -22.58
N VAL A 52 36.67 4.47 -22.94
CA VAL A 52 35.31 4.73 -22.43
C VAL A 52 34.35 3.62 -22.88
N VAL A 53 34.39 3.20 -24.15
CA VAL A 53 33.54 2.11 -24.66
C VAL A 53 33.83 0.80 -23.91
N ILE A 54 35.11 0.45 -23.73
CA ILE A 54 35.51 -0.74 -22.97
C ILE A 54 35.10 -0.63 -21.51
N GLY A 55 35.31 0.53 -20.87
CA GLY A 55 34.92 0.77 -19.48
C GLY A 55 33.41 0.66 -19.27
N VAL A 56 32.60 1.21 -20.18
CA VAL A 56 31.14 1.05 -20.18
C VAL A 56 30.75 -0.40 -20.40
N ALA A 57 31.39 -1.11 -21.33
CA ALA A 57 31.13 -2.53 -21.56
C ALA A 57 31.46 -3.39 -20.34
N MET A 58 32.59 -3.13 -19.66
CA MET A 58 32.97 -3.80 -18.42
C MET A 58 31.99 -3.50 -17.28
N TYR A 59 31.58 -2.24 -17.13
CA TYR A 59 30.59 -1.85 -16.13
C TYR A 59 29.23 -2.53 -16.36
N ASN A 60 28.77 -2.58 -17.62
CA ASN A 60 27.52 -3.24 -17.96
C ASN A 60 27.60 -4.75 -17.77
N ALA A 61 28.70 -5.38 -18.19
CA ALA A 61 28.93 -6.82 -18.04
C ALA A 61 29.04 -7.25 -16.57
N ALA A 62 29.70 -6.44 -15.73
CA ALA A 62 29.81 -6.70 -14.29
C ALA A 62 28.47 -6.56 -13.56
N ASN A 63 27.52 -5.80 -14.13
CA ASN A 63 26.16 -5.62 -13.60
C ASN A 63 25.12 -6.45 -14.38
N GLU A 64 25.54 -7.43 -15.18
CA GLU A 64 24.64 -8.24 -16.00
C GLU A 64 24.08 -9.44 -15.23
N ASP A 65 22.92 -9.23 -14.58
CA ASP A 65 22.19 -10.27 -13.85
C ASP A 65 21.14 -10.96 -14.75
N GLY A 66 21.61 -11.88 -15.58
CA GLY A 66 20.80 -12.63 -16.55
C GLY A 66 20.66 -14.12 -16.22
N VAL A 67 19.64 -14.75 -16.80
CA VAL A 67 19.48 -16.21 -16.81
C VAL A 67 19.78 -16.73 -18.21
N ILE A 68 20.66 -17.72 -18.28
CA ILE A 68 20.98 -18.45 -19.51
C ILE A 68 20.45 -19.86 -19.36
N ILE A 69 19.66 -20.33 -20.33
CA ILE A 69 19.22 -21.73 -20.36
C ILE A 69 19.93 -22.45 -21.50
N GLU A 70 20.75 -23.43 -21.15
CA GLU A 70 21.45 -24.30 -22.09
C GLU A 70 20.53 -25.39 -22.64
N ALA A 71 20.88 -25.94 -23.81
CA ALA A 71 20.16 -27.08 -24.39
C ALA A 71 20.29 -28.30 -23.47
N PHE A 72 19.17 -28.93 -23.14
CA PHE A 72 19.16 -30.13 -22.31
C PHE A 72 19.68 -31.33 -23.10
N SER A 73 20.40 -32.24 -22.44
CA SER A 73 20.66 -33.55 -23.03
C SER A 73 19.36 -34.33 -23.13
N VAL A 74 19.05 -34.94 -24.27
CA VAL A 74 17.79 -35.70 -24.48
C VAL A 74 18.09 -37.00 -25.23
N PRO A 75 17.42 -38.13 -24.91
CA PRO A 75 17.62 -39.39 -25.60
C PRO A 75 17.22 -39.30 -27.07
N SER A 76 17.91 -40.04 -27.94
CA SER A 76 17.72 -39.97 -29.39
C SER A 76 16.29 -40.30 -29.84
N ASP A 77 15.58 -41.18 -29.13
CA ASP A 77 14.20 -41.56 -29.45
C ASP A 77 13.18 -40.43 -29.16
N LEU A 78 13.47 -39.57 -28.18
CA LEU A 78 12.67 -38.36 -27.91
C LEU A 78 13.03 -37.24 -28.90
N ALA A 79 14.32 -37.07 -29.21
CA ALA A 79 14.78 -36.12 -30.21
C ALA A 79 14.16 -36.41 -31.59
N ASN A 80 14.09 -37.69 -31.98
CA ASN A 80 13.45 -38.13 -33.23
C ASN A 80 11.93 -37.89 -33.26
N LYS A 81 11.29 -37.70 -32.10
CA LYS A 81 9.87 -37.31 -31.98
C LYS A 81 9.67 -35.79 -31.91
N GLY A 82 10.72 -35.00 -32.19
CA GLY A 82 10.68 -33.54 -32.17
C GLY A 82 10.91 -32.92 -30.79
N ILE A 83 11.17 -33.71 -29.75
CA ILE A 83 11.50 -33.23 -28.41
C ILE A 83 13.02 -33.08 -28.33
N THR A 84 13.55 -32.03 -28.93
CA THR A 84 14.99 -31.75 -28.92
C THR A 84 15.41 -31.13 -27.59
N GLY A 85 16.73 -31.12 -27.30
CA GLY A 85 17.28 -30.40 -26.14
C GLY A 85 16.93 -28.92 -26.11
N GLN A 86 16.84 -28.29 -27.29
CA GLN A 86 16.38 -26.91 -27.45
C GLN A 86 14.88 -26.77 -27.13
N ALA A 87 14.05 -27.71 -27.57
CA ALA A 87 12.62 -27.70 -27.27
C ALA A 87 12.35 -27.88 -25.77
N VAL A 88 13.16 -28.69 -25.08
CA VAL A 88 13.13 -28.84 -23.62
C VAL A 88 13.55 -27.54 -22.93
N ALA A 89 14.68 -26.95 -23.34
CA ALA A 89 15.16 -25.68 -22.80
C ALA A 89 14.13 -24.54 -22.97
N ALA A 90 13.47 -24.47 -24.13
CA ALA A 90 12.40 -23.51 -24.40
C ALA A 90 11.18 -23.72 -23.48
N GLN A 91 10.77 -24.96 -23.22
CA GLN A 91 9.66 -25.22 -22.28
C GLN A 91 10.00 -24.84 -20.84
N ILE A 92 11.25 -25.04 -20.41
CA ILE A 92 11.72 -24.56 -19.10
C ILE A 92 11.73 -23.03 -19.06
N LEU A 93 12.22 -22.36 -20.12
CA LEU A 93 12.16 -20.90 -20.27
C LEU A 93 10.73 -20.38 -20.10
N ASP A 94 9.80 -20.96 -20.86
CA ASP A 94 8.40 -20.54 -20.86
C ASP A 94 7.80 -20.66 -19.47
N ARG A 95 8.11 -21.75 -18.75
CA ARG A 95 7.62 -21.97 -17.39
C ARG A 95 8.21 -20.97 -16.38
N LEU A 96 9.52 -20.71 -16.43
CA LEU A 96 10.17 -19.72 -15.56
C LEU A 96 9.62 -18.31 -15.84
N SER A 97 9.49 -17.94 -17.11
CA SER A 97 8.93 -16.66 -17.55
C SER A 97 7.47 -16.49 -17.12
N TYR A 98 6.68 -17.57 -17.19
CA TYR A 98 5.31 -17.58 -16.69
C TYR A 98 5.27 -17.33 -15.18
N MET A 99 6.09 -18.01 -14.37
CA MET A 99 6.11 -17.80 -12.92
C MET A 99 6.52 -16.38 -12.56
N GLN A 100 7.52 -15.81 -13.25
CA GLN A 100 7.94 -14.43 -13.05
C GLN A 100 6.84 -13.43 -13.42
N SER A 101 6.19 -13.58 -14.58
CA SER A 101 5.10 -12.69 -15.01
C SER A 101 3.83 -12.82 -14.14
N ALA A 102 3.58 -14.00 -13.57
CA ALA A 102 2.50 -14.23 -12.62
C ALA A 102 2.82 -13.70 -11.20
N THR A 103 4.06 -13.28 -10.93
CA THR A 103 4.49 -12.71 -9.65
C THR A 103 4.16 -11.20 -9.59
N ARG A 104 3.18 -10.83 -8.78
CA ARG A 104 2.82 -9.43 -8.49
C ARG A 104 3.41 -9.02 -7.14
N SER A 105 4.55 -8.33 -7.17
CA SER A 105 5.25 -7.85 -5.98
C SER A 105 5.55 -6.36 -6.05
N SER A 106 5.50 -5.68 -4.90
CA SER A 106 5.98 -4.30 -4.74
C SER A 106 7.46 -4.22 -4.37
N ARG A 107 8.15 -5.37 -4.23
CA ARG A 107 9.59 -5.44 -3.96
C ARG A 107 10.38 -4.94 -5.18
N PRO A 108 11.22 -3.90 -5.05
CA PRO A 108 12.05 -3.41 -6.15
C PRO A 108 13.01 -4.50 -6.66
N ALA A 109 13.19 -4.60 -7.98
CA ALA A 109 14.08 -5.58 -8.61
C ALA A 109 15.54 -5.48 -8.11
N ALA A 110 16.03 -4.27 -7.84
CA ALA A 110 17.38 -4.05 -7.30
C ALA A 110 17.56 -4.51 -5.84
N SER A 111 16.48 -4.89 -5.14
CA SER A 111 16.55 -5.34 -3.74
C SER A 111 16.58 -6.86 -3.58
N TYR A 112 16.54 -7.61 -4.69
CA TYR A 112 16.71 -9.07 -4.66
C TYR A 112 18.20 -9.40 -4.59
N SER A 113 18.58 -10.32 -3.70
CA SER A 113 19.96 -10.82 -3.62
C SER A 113 20.41 -11.50 -4.92
N ASN A 114 19.51 -12.24 -5.57
CA ASN A 114 19.72 -12.86 -6.87
C ASN A 114 18.65 -12.31 -7.83
N ASN A 115 18.87 -11.22 -8.55
CA ASN A 115 17.82 -10.67 -9.41
C ASN A 115 17.89 -11.22 -10.83
N TRP A 116 16.87 -11.92 -11.31
CA TRP A 116 16.72 -12.15 -12.75
C TRP A 116 16.11 -10.88 -13.38
N HIS A 117 16.91 -10.09 -14.11
CA HIS A 117 16.39 -8.93 -14.84
C HIS A 117 15.30 -9.36 -15.86
N ASN A 118 14.58 -8.42 -16.48
CA ASN A 118 13.41 -8.72 -17.33
C ASN A 118 13.70 -9.57 -18.60
N ASP A 119 14.96 -9.88 -18.90
CA ASP A 119 15.37 -10.67 -20.07
C ASP A 119 15.92 -12.05 -19.66
N ILE A 120 15.05 -13.05 -19.55
CA ILE A 120 15.46 -14.46 -19.49
C ILE A 120 15.75 -14.91 -20.93
N LYS A 121 17.00 -15.29 -21.25
CA LYS A 121 17.42 -15.62 -22.63
C LYS A 121 17.73 -17.11 -22.77
N VAL A 122 17.16 -17.77 -23.79
CA VAL A 122 17.62 -19.10 -24.24
C VAL A 122 18.82 -18.93 -25.16
N GLN A 123 19.91 -19.65 -24.90
CA GLN A 123 21.11 -19.59 -25.74
C GLN A 123 21.62 -21.00 -26.08
N ILE A 124 22.07 -21.15 -27.32
CA ILE A 124 22.82 -22.32 -27.79
C ILE A 124 24.25 -21.84 -27.99
N PRO A 125 25.29 -22.48 -27.40
CA PRO A 125 26.67 -22.17 -27.72
C PRO A 125 26.90 -22.45 -29.21
N ASN A 126 27.15 -21.40 -30.00
CA ASN A 126 27.63 -21.56 -31.39
C ASN A 126 29.15 -21.64 -31.37
N THR A 127 29.71 -22.55 -32.17
CA THR A 127 31.16 -22.67 -32.38
C THR A 127 31.65 -21.59 -33.34
N GLY A 128 31.88 -20.38 -32.84
CA GLY A 128 32.49 -19.27 -33.58
C GLY A 128 32.71 -18.07 -32.66
N VAL A 129 33.79 -17.30 -32.87
CA VAL A 129 34.12 -16.13 -32.04
C VAL A 129 33.68 -14.84 -32.76
N SER A 130 32.58 -14.25 -32.31
CA SER A 130 32.10 -12.91 -32.70
C SER A 130 32.39 -11.86 -31.62
N ILE A 131 32.26 -10.58 -31.93
CA ILE A 131 32.35 -9.47 -30.94
C ILE A 131 31.33 -9.66 -29.80
N SER A 132 30.18 -10.26 -30.13
CA SER A 132 29.15 -10.64 -29.15
C SER A 132 29.63 -11.75 -28.21
N ASP A 133 30.49 -12.68 -28.66
CA ASP A 133 31.10 -13.72 -27.83
C ASP A 133 32.16 -13.16 -26.88
N ALA A 134 32.92 -12.17 -27.32
CA ALA A 134 33.90 -11.48 -26.47
C ALA A 134 33.22 -10.71 -25.33
N TYR A 135 32.13 -9.98 -25.61
CA TYR A 135 31.30 -9.36 -24.57
C TYR A 135 30.67 -10.40 -23.63
N ARG A 136 30.24 -11.56 -24.15
CA ARG A 136 29.70 -12.66 -23.35
C ARG A 136 30.72 -13.30 -22.42
N LEU A 137 31.95 -13.53 -22.88
CA LEU A 137 33.06 -14.00 -22.03
C LEU A 137 33.37 -12.98 -20.93
N LEU A 138 33.30 -11.70 -21.28
CA LEU A 138 33.47 -10.61 -20.31
C LEU A 138 32.35 -10.65 -19.25
N ALA A 139 31.08 -10.82 -19.66
CA ALA A 139 29.92 -10.91 -18.77
C ALA A 139 29.87 -12.21 -17.95
N SER A 140 30.31 -13.34 -18.48
CA SER A 140 30.42 -14.58 -17.70
C SER A 140 31.57 -14.54 -16.70
N TRP A 141 32.63 -13.77 -16.99
CA TRP A 141 33.77 -13.59 -16.10
C TRP A 141 33.55 -12.53 -15.02
N LEU A 142 32.84 -11.44 -15.35
CA LEU A 142 32.61 -10.29 -14.46
C LEU A 142 31.23 -10.29 -13.79
N GLY A 143 30.21 -10.93 -14.38
CA GLY A 143 28.82 -10.87 -13.92
C GLY A 143 28.36 -12.08 -13.10
N HIS A 144 27.14 -12.01 -12.58
CA HIS A 144 26.51 -13.03 -11.73
C HIS A 144 25.41 -13.81 -12.47
N GLN A 145 25.72 -14.36 -13.64
CA GLN A 145 24.72 -15.05 -14.46
C GLN A 145 24.27 -16.40 -13.85
N THR A 146 22.96 -16.62 -13.83
CA THR A 146 22.39 -17.93 -13.49
C THR A 146 22.34 -18.78 -14.75
N VAL A 147 23.18 -19.82 -14.84
CA VAL A 147 23.15 -20.80 -15.93
C VAL A 147 22.26 -21.96 -15.51
N VAL A 148 21.23 -22.26 -16.29
CA VAL A 148 20.33 -23.40 -16.12
C VAL A 148 20.63 -24.42 -17.19
N SER A 149 20.93 -25.65 -16.78
CA SER A 149 21.21 -26.76 -17.68
C SER A 149 20.58 -28.04 -17.15
N GLY A 150 20.65 -29.13 -17.93
CA GLY A 150 20.03 -30.37 -17.48
C GLY A 150 20.01 -31.46 -18.51
N GLU A 151 19.30 -32.53 -18.15
CA GLU A 151 19.19 -33.73 -18.96
C GLU A 151 17.84 -34.41 -18.75
N VAL A 152 17.34 -35.01 -19.82
CA VAL A 152 16.24 -35.95 -19.82
C VAL A 152 16.85 -37.32 -20.11
N TYR A 153 16.55 -38.32 -19.31
CA TYR A 153 17.03 -39.69 -19.54
C TYR A 153 15.95 -40.73 -19.23
N ARG A 154 16.09 -41.92 -19.81
CA ARG A 154 15.18 -43.04 -19.57
C ARG A 154 15.50 -43.72 -18.25
N THR A 155 14.46 -44.11 -17.54
CA THR A 155 14.53 -44.97 -16.34
C THR A 155 13.77 -46.27 -16.62
N ASP A 156 13.93 -47.26 -15.74
CA ASP A 156 13.23 -48.55 -15.88
C ASP A 156 11.70 -48.42 -15.95
N THR A 157 11.15 -47.32 -15.39
CA THR A 157 9.72 -47.05 -15.30
C THR A 157 9.23 -45.87 -16.16
N GLY A 158 10.10 -45.22 -16.94
CA GLY A 158 9.73 -44.06 -17.77
C GLY A 158 10.87 -43.08 -18.05
N LEU A 159 10.69 -41.81 -17.65
CA LEU A 159 11.62 -40.70 -17.85
C LEU A 159 12.03 -40.05 -16.52
N ALA A 160 13.24 -39.52 -16.49
CA ALA A 160 13.71 -38.60 -15.47
C ALA A 160 14.13 -37.29 -16.15
N VAL A 161 13.80 -36.16 -15.51
CA VAL A 161 14.28 -34.83 -15.87
C VAL A 161 15.16 -34.35 -14.72
N THR A 162 16.41 -34.03 -15.01
CA THR A 162 17.30 -33.36 -14.07
C THR A 162 17.57 -31.95 -14.55
N ALA A 163 17.27 -30.95 -13.73
CA ALA A 163 17.65 -29.56 -13.98
C ALA A 163 18.68 -29.12 -12.92
N ARG A 164 19.60 -28.25 -13.33
CA ARG A 164 20.70 -27.71 -12.52
C ARG A 164 20.74 -26.20 -12.75
N ALA A 165 21.13 -25.43 -11.74
CA ALA A 165 21.41 -24.00 -11.89
C ALA A 165 22.72 -23.62 -11.20
N THR A 166 23.32 -22.48 -11.58
CA THR A 166 24.52 -21.95 -10.90
C THR A 166 24.30 -21.90 -9.38
N GLY A 167 25.15 -22.58 -8.61
CA GLY A 167 25.07 -22.61 -7.13
C GLY A 167 23.98 -23.51 -6.54
N VAL A 168 23.25 -24.25 -7.38
CA VAL A 168 22.12 -25.12 -7.01
C VAL A 168 22.43 -26.57 -7.38
N GLY A 169 22.11 -27.51 -6.48
CA GLY A 169 22.23 -28.94 -6.73
C GLY A 169 21.32 -29.40 -7.88
N GLY A 170 21.65 -30.52 -8.52
CA GLY A 170 20.79 -31.08 -9.56
C GLY A 170 19.49 -31.64 -8.97
N ALA A 171 18.35 -31.12 -9.41
CA ALA A 171 17.03 -31.58 -9.03
C ALA A 171 16.50 -32.58 -10.06
N THR A 172 16.31 -33.83 -9.64
CA THR A 172 15.80 -34.92 -10.50
C THR A 172 14.35 -35.23 -10.18
N VAL A 173 13.51 -35.23 -11.20
CA VAL A 173 12.08 -35.58 -11.13
C VAL A 173 11.81 -36.75 -12.07
N THR A 174 11.15 -37.80 -11.58
CA THR A 174 10.87 -39.03 -12.35
C THR A 174 9.38 -39.23 -12.62
N GLY A 175 9.01 -39.76 -13.79
CA GLY A 175 7.64 -40.09 -14.14
C GLY A 175 7.53 -40.85 -15.47
N THR A 176 6.32 -40.96 -16.01
CA THR A 176 6.07 -41.66 -17.29
C THR A 176 6.29 -40.74 -18.51
N ASP A 177 6.48 -41.31 -19.70
CA ASP A 177 6.64 -40.56 -20.96
C ASP A 177 5.48 -39.55 -21.22
N LYS A 178 4.24 -39.90 -20.81
CA LYS A 178 3.06 -39.01 -20.94
C LYS A 178 3.11 -37.80 -20.01
N GLN A 179 3.94 -37.84 -18.98
CA GLN A 179 4.04 -36.80 -17.96
C GLN A 179 5.20 -35.83 -18.22
N LEU A 180 5.91 -35.93 -19.36
CA LEU A 180 7.09 -35.11 -19.64
C LEU A 180 6.85 -33.61 -19.39
N ALA A 181 5.73 -33.04 -19.86
CA ALA A 181 5.41 -31.63 -19.62
C ALA A 181 5.30 -31.29 -18.12
N ASN A 182 4.72 -32.19 -17.31
CA ASN A 182 4.65 -32.01 -15.86
C ASN A 182 6.03 -32.16 -15.20
N LEU A 183 6.86 -33.09 -15.68
CA LEU A 183 8.23 -33.25 -15.18
C LEU A 183 9.08 -32.01 -15.45
N LEU A 184 8.97 -31.44 -16.65
CA LEU A 184 9.62 -30.18 -17.02
C LEU A 184 9.10 -29.02 -16.15
N SER A 185 7.78 -28.95 -15.92
CA SER A 185 7.20 -27.94 -15.03
C SER A 185 7.70 -28.07 -13.59
N GLN A 186 7.81 -29.29 -13.06
CA GLN A 186 8.33 -29.54 -11.70
C GLN A 186 9.81 -29.19 -11.61
N ALA A 187 10.62 -29.57 -12.60
CA ALA A 187 12.03 -29.20 -12.66
C ALA A 187 12.22 -27.67 -12.70
N ALA A 188 11.43 -26.95 -13.50
CA ALA A 188 11.45 -25.49 -13.53
C ALA A 188 11.03 -24.86 -12.19
N GLU A 189 10.02 -25.43 -11.50
CA GLU A 189 9.61 -24.97 -10.17
C GLU A 189 10.71 -25.15 -9.13
N THR A 190 11.42 -26.28 -9.12
CA THR A 190 12.56 -26.50 -8.20
C THR A 190 13.69 -25.52 -8.46
N ILE A 191 14.05 -25.27 -9.72
CA ILE A 191 15.05 -24.25 -10.05
C ILE A 191 14.62 -22.87 -9.53
N TYR A 192 13.36 -22.49 -9.74
CA TYR A 192 12.86 -21.18 -9.31
C TYR A 192 12.75 -21.06 -7.79
N GLU A 193 12.42 -22.14 -7.08
CA GLU A 193 12.43 -22.20 -5.62
C GLU A 193 13.82 -21.91 -5.05
N GLU A 194 14.85 -22.56 -5.57
CA GLU A 194 16.20 -22.43 -5.02
C GLU A 194 16.89 -21.12 -5.42
N THR A 195 16.70 -20.69 -6.67
CA THR A 195 17.36 -19.50 -7.21
C THR A 195 16.62 -18.19 -6.91
N GLN A 196 15.29 -18.25 -6.78
CA GLN A 196 14.38 -17.10 -6.59
C GLN A 196 13.36 -17.34 -5.46
N PRO A 197 13.79 -17.74 -4.24
CA PRO A 197 12.88 -18.22 -3.19
C PRO A 197 11.79 -17.21 -2.83
N PHE A 198 12.12 -15.92 -2.74
CA PHE A 198 11.13 -14.87 -2.47
C PHE A 198 10.08 -14.75 -3.57
N ARG A 199 10.50 -14.78 -4.85
CA ARG A 199 9.58 -14.65 -5.98
C ARG A 199 8.73 -15.91 -6.12
N TYR A 200 9.30 -17.09 -5.89
CA TYR A 200 8.54 -18.33 -5.90
C TYR A 200 7.49 -18.36 -4.79
N ALA A 201 7.85 -17.97 -3.57
CA ALA A 201 6.90 -17.84 -2.47
C ALA A 201 5.78 -16.83 -2.80
N THR A 202 6.11 -15.68 -3.39
CA THR A 202 5.14 -14.67 -3.82
C THR A 202 4.23 -15.18 -4.96
N TYR A 203 4.80 -15.85 -5.96
CA TYR A 203 4.07 -16.51 -7.05
C TYR A 203 3.05 -17.50 -6.50
N ARG A 204 3.45 -18.33 -5.53
CA ARG A 204 2.57 -19.29 -4.88
C ARG A 204 1.44 -18.60 -4.13
N ILE A 205 1.70 -17.52 -3.38
CA ILE A 205 0.63 -16.72 -2.77
C ILE A 205 -0.31 -16.15 -3.84
N ASN A 206 0.22 -15.61 -4.94
CA ASN A 206 -0.58 -14.97 -5.98
C ASN A 206 -1.48 -15.94 -6.76
N THR A 207 -1.06 -17.20 -6.90
CA THR A 207 -1.77 -18.23 -7.67
C THR A 207 -2.59 -19.19 -6.81
N ARG A 208 -2.15 -19.49 -5.59
CA ARG A 208 -2.78 -20.46 -4.67
C ARG A 208 -3.40 -19.83 -3.42
N GLY A 209 -3.16 -18.54 -3.18
CA GLY A 209 -3.65 -17.77 -2.03
C GLY A 209 -2.71 -17.79 -0.83
N GLY A 210 -2.98 -16.93 0.16
CA GLY A 210 -2.11 -16.70 1.33
C GLY A 210 -1.98 -17.84 2.35
N ARG A 211 -2.56 -19.02 2.08
CA ARG A 211 -2.54 -20.20 2.99
C ARG A 211 -1.54 -21.28 2.56
N ASP A 212 -0.62 -20.92 1.68
CA ASP A 212 0.33 -21.84 1.08
C ASP A 212 1.47 -22.21 2.04
N SER A 213 1.56 -23.47 2.48
CA SER A 213 2.55 -23.87 3.50
C SER A 213 4.01 -23.77 3.02
N LEU A 214 4.27 -24.01 1.73
CA LEU A 214 5.63 -23.90 1.18
C LEU A 214 6.04 -22.44 1.05
N ALA A 215 5.15 -21.57 0.55
CA ALA A 215 5.44 -20.14 0.50
C ALA A 215 5.80 -19.60 1.90
N ARG A 216 5.09 -20.09 2.93
CA ARG A 216 5.40 -19.74 4.31
C ARG A 216 6.80 -20.19 4.71
N SER A 217 7.15 -21.47 4.53
CA SER A 217 8.46 -21.98 4.93
C SER A 217 9.60 -21.27 4.20
N LEU A 218 9.39 -20.88 2.94
CA LEU A 218 10.35 -20.07 2.19
C LEU A 218 10.53 -18.68 2.82
N PHE A 219 9.45 -17.99 3.18
CA PHE A 219 9.59 -16.71 3.89
C PHE A 219 10.20 -16.87 5.29
N GLU A 220 9.88 -17.92 6.04
CA GLU A 220 10.52 -18.20 7.34
C GLU A 220 12.03 -18.41 7.17
N SER A 221 12.45 -19.17 6.15
CA SER A 221 13.87 -19.36 5.82
C SER A 221 14.55 -18.05 5.45
N LEU A 222 13.89 -17.19 4.66
CA LEU A 222 14.43 -15.89 4.27
C LEU A 222 14.50 -14.90 5.45
N ALA A 223 13.52 -14.96 6.36
CA ALA A 223 13.50 -14.20 7.60
C ALA A 223 14.62 -14.60 8.57
N ALA A 224 15.14 -15.82 8.46
CA ALA A 224 16.28 -16.33 9.20
C ALA A 224 17.64 -16.11 8.51
N SER A 225 17.67 -15.56 7.29
CA SER A 225 18.90 -15.36 6.54
C SER A 225 19.77 -14.21 7.10
N ASP A 226 21.07 -14.22 6.79
CA ASP A 226 21.99 -13.14 7.17
C ASP A 226 21.74 -11.83 6.39
N SER A 227 21.07 -11.91 5.23
CA SER A 227 20.75 -10.74 4.41
C SER A 227 19.67 -9.87 5.05
N VAL A 228 20.03 -8.61 5.33
CA VAL A 228 19.10 -7.59 5.85
C VAL A 228 17.91 -7.38 4.90
N GLU A 229 18.18 -7.34 3.59
CA GLU A 229 17.18 -7.19 2.53
C GLU A 229 16.20 -8.37 2.51
N GLU A 230 16.71 -9.62 2.54
CA GLU A 230 15.84 -10.79 2.53
C GLU A 230 14.99 -10.85 3.79
N ARG A 231 15.56 -10.61 4.98
CA ARG A 231 14.77 -10.57 6.21
C ARG A 231 13.66 -9.53 6.15
N PHE A 232 13.98 -8.30 5.74
CA PHE A 232 13.03 -7.20 5.66
C PHE A 232 11.84 -7.54 4.75
N TRP A 233 12.09 -8.10 3.57
CA TRP A 233 11.03 -8.45 2.64
C TRP A 233 10.28 -9.71 3.05
N ALA A 234 10.96 -10.69 3.65
CA ALA A 234 10.36 -11.93 4.14
C ALA A 234 9.29 -11.67 5.20
N TYR A 235 9.55 -10.79 6.16
CA TYR A 235 8.52 -10.36 7.12
C TYR A 235 7.29 -9.73 6.43
N GLY A 236 7.49 -8.98 5.34
CA GLY A 236 6.38 -8.47 4.52
C GLY A 236 5.54 -9.58 3.87
N GLY A 237 6.20 -10.67 3.46
CA GLY A 237 5.56 -11.89 2.95
C GLY A 237 4.78 -12.63 4.03
N LEU A 238 5.41 -12.92 5.19
CA LEU A 238 4.79 -13.57 6.34
C LEU A 238 3.54 -12.82 6.82
N ARG A 239 3.63 -11.49 6.92
CA ARG A 239 2.52 -10.61 7.30
C ARG A 239 1.27 -10.84 6.44
N ALA A 240 1.44 -11.02 5.13
CA ALA A 240 0.33 -11.24 4.20
C ALA A 240 -0.34 -12.62 4.38
N MET A 241 0.38 -13.59 4.95
CA MET A 241 -0.09 -14.95 5.19
C MET A 241 -0.68 -15.13 6.59
N ASP A 242 -0.15 -14.42 7.57
CA ASP A 242 -0.47 -14.65 8.98
C ASP A 242 -1.78 -14.05 9.45
N GLN A 243 -2.31 -13.07 8.72
CA GLN A 243 -3.63 -12.45 8.99
C GLN A 243 -4.79 -13.46 9.06
N PHE A 244 -4.67 -14.64 8.43
CA PHE A 244 -5.71 -15.68 8.47
C PHE A 244 -5.67 -16.53 9.76
N LYS A 245 -4.57 -16.48 10.52
CA LYS A 245 -4.32 -17.35 11.68
C LYS A 245 -4.40 -16.62 13.00
N ASP A 246 -3.64 -15.54 13.15
CA ASP A 246 -3.57 -14.71 14.36
C ASP A 246 -3.05 -13.33 13.96
N TRP A 247 -3.81 -12.26 14.24
CA TRP A 247 -3.42 -10.88 13.92
C TRP A 247 -2.23 -10.36 14.74
N ARG A 248 -1.80 -11.07 15.79
CA ARG A 248 -0.57 -10.74 16.53
C ARG A 248 0.68 -10.96 15.68
N LEU A 249 0.66 -11.95 14.80
CA LEU A 249 1.78 -12.28 13.91
C LEU A 249 2.05 -11.19 12.87
N PRO A 250 1.10 -10.71 12.04
CA PRO A 250 1.36 -9.62 11.11
C PRO A 250 1.73 -8.31 11.81
N ARG A 251 1.29 -8.11 13.06
CA ARG A 251 1.77 -7.00 13.91
C ARG A 251 3.26 -7.17 14.24
N ALA A 252 3.66 -8.35 14.72
CA ALA A 252 5.04 -8.66 15.03
C ALA A 252 5.96 -8.56 13.79
N ASP A 253 5.50 -9.06 12.64
CA ASP A 253 6.25 -8.96 11.38
C ASP A 253 6.48 -7.50 10.97
N ALA A 254 5.45 -6.65 11.08
CA ALA A 254 5.58 -5.23 10.78
C ALA A 254 6.56 -4.51 11.74
N LEU A 255 6.53 -4.86 13.04
CA LEU A 255 7.49 -4.34 14.02
C LEU A 255 8.91 -4.84 13.73
N ALA A 256 9.09 -6.09 13.30
CA ALA A 256 10.38 -6.61 12.87
C ALA A 256 10.91 -5.86 11.64
N GLN A 257 10.05 -5.53 10.66
CA GLN A 257 10.44 -4.68 9.52
C GLN A 257 10.91 -3.29 9.96
N ILE A 258 10.21 -2.66 10.92
CA ILE A 258 10.58 -1.36 11.48
C ILE A 258 11.93 -1.46 12.21
N ALA A 259 12.16 -2.53 12.98
CA ALA A 259 13.43 -2.75 13.66
C ALA A 259 14.61 -2.94 12.69
N ILE A 260 14.37 -3.56 11.54
CA ILE A 260 15.39 -3.79 10.51
C ILE A 260 15.69 -2.52 9.70
N LYS A 261 14.66 -1.79 9.27
CA LYS A 261 14.79 -0.55 8.48
C LYS A 261 13.83 0.53 9.02
N PRO A 262 14.21 1.24 10.10
CA PRO A 262 13.34 2.24 10.75
C PRO A 262 13.12 3.51 9.93
N ASP A 263 13.94 3.72 8.90
CA ASP A 263 13.87 4.77 7.89
C ASP A 263 12.96 4.41 6.71
N SER A 264 12.53 3.14 6.60
CA SER A 264 11.61 2.71 5.56
C SER A 264 10.14 2.94 5.97
N PRO A 265 9.30 3.55 5.11
CA PRO A 265 7.88 3.73 5.41
C PRO A 265 7.06 2.42 5.33
N ILE A 266 7.63 1.34 4.77
CA ILE A 266 6.90 0.09 4.50
C ILE A 266 6.52 -0.63 5.81
N GLY A 267 7.42 -0.69 6.78
CA GLY A 267 7.13 -1.36 8.07
C GLY A 267 5.97 -0.69 8.81
N TYR A 268 6.00 0.64 8.90
CA TYR A 268 4.90 1.44 9.47
C TYR A 268 3.60 1.28 8.69
N ALA A 269 3.66 1.25 7.36
CA ALA A 269 2.49 1.00 6.50
C ALA A 269 1.86 -0.37 6.75
N ASN A 270 2.69 -1.39 6.95
CA ASN A 270 2.27 -2.75 7.26
C ASN A 270 1.72 -2.91 8.68
N LEU A 271 2.09 -2.00 9.59
CA LEU A 271 1.62 -1.94 10.97
C LEU A 271 0.19 -1.37 11.08
N LEU A 272 -0.23 -0.50 10.15
CA LEU A 272 -1.52 0.21 10.23
C LEU A 272 -2.71 -0.74 10.38
N LEU A 273 -2.82 -1.78 9.54
CA LEU A 273 -3.99 -2.68 9.58
C LEU A 273 -4.05 -3.52 10.87
N PRO A 274 -2.97 -4.21 11.31
CA PRO A 274 -2.98 -4.89 12.60
C PRO A 274 -3.34 -3.96 13.77
N GLU A 275 -2.82 -2.74 13.82
CA GLU A 275 -3.17 -1.80 14.90
C GLU A 275 -4.64 -1.36 14.83
N THR A 276 -5.21 -1.19 13.63
CA THR A 276 -6.67 -0.96 13.48
C THR A 276 -7.49 -2.17 13.96
N VAL A 277 -7.06 -3.41 13.65
CA VAL A 277 -7.72 -4.63 14.12
C VAL A 277 -7.75 -4.69 15.65
N PHE A 278 -6.65 -4.32 16.31
CA PHE A 278 -6.59 -4.28 17.76
C PHE A 278 -7.25 -3.03 18.37
N GLY A 279 -7.64 -2.04 17.55
CA GLY A 279 -8.23 -0.78 18.01
C GLY A 279 -7.22 0.15 18.68
N HIS A 280 -5.94 0.06 18.31
CA HIS A 280 -4.87 0.92 18.80
C HIS A 280 -4.78 2.20 17.95
N ASP A 281 -5.84 3.00 17.95
CA ASP A 281 -6.02 4.10 17.00
C ASP A 281 -4.94 5.19 17.12
N GLU A 282 -4.41 5.46 18.31
CA GLU A 282 -3.28 6.38 18.49
C GLU A 282 -2.01 5.86 17.78
N ALA A 283 -1.76 4.55 17.81
CA ALA A 283 -0.65 3.93 17.10
C ALA A 283 -0.84 4.03 15.57
N VAL A 284 -2.08 3.97 15.09
CA VAL A 284 -2.42 4.20 13.67
C VAL A 284 -2.08 5.63 13.26
N VAL A 285 -2.47 6.63 14.06
CA VAL A 285 -2.14 8.04 13.81
C VAL A 285 -0.62 8.25 13.81
N SER A 286 0.07 7.73 14.82
CA SER A 286 1.53 7.85 14.96
C SER A 286 2.28 7.20 13.79
N ALA A 287 1.91 5.97 13.42
CA ALA A 287 2.53 5.26 12.30
C ALA A 287 2.32 6.02 10.98
N ALA A 288 1.14 6.59 10.75
CA ALA A 288 0.88 7.34 9.54
C ALA A 288 1.61 8.68 9.46
N GLN A 289 1.73 9.41 10.58
CA GLN A 289 2.57 10.60 10.66
C GLN A 289 4.03 10.24 10.33
N LYS A 290 4.51 9.10 10.83
CA LYS A 290 5.86 8.61 10.52
C LYS A 290 6.02 8.27 9.03
N ILE A 291 5.04 7.60 8.42
CA ILE A 291 5.03 7.34 6.96
C ILE A 291 5.11 8.65 6.20
N ALA A 292 4.27 9.65 6.54
CA ALA A 292 4.26 10.93 5.85
C ALA A 292 5.61 11.66 5.96
N GLY A 293 6.23 11.66 7.14
CA GLY A 293 7.55 12.28 7.37
C GLY A 293 8.70 11.56 6.67
N LEU A 294 8.71 10.22 6.66
CA LEU A 294 9.74 9.45 5.93
C LEU A 294 9.58 9.62 4.42
N ALA A 295 8.35 9.61 3.93
CA ALA A 295 8.09 9.65 2.50
C ALA A 295 8.25 11.07 1.91
N SER A 296 8.12 12.13 2.71
CA SER A 296 8.50 13.48 2.30
C SER A 296 10.02 13.69 2.24
N ALA A 297 10.79 12.93 3.02
CA ALA A 297 12.24 12.96 3.01
C ALA A 297 12.85 12.15 1.83
N ASP A 298 12.18 11.10 1.35
CA ASP A 298 12.67 10.28 0.23
C ASP A 298 12.39 10.95 -1.14
N THR A 299 13.41 11.62 -1.68
CA THR A 299 13.35 12.30 -2.98
C THR A 299 13.69 11.37 -4.15
N THR A 300 13.78 10.05 -3.97
CA THR A 300 14.03 9.11 -5.07
C THR A 300 12.77 8.89 -5.92
N ALA A 301 12.94 8.33 -7.12
CA ALA A 301 11.79 7.92 -7.94
C ALA A 301 10.96 6.82 -7.26
N ALA A 302 11.62 5.92 -6.51
CA ALA A 302 10.98 4.86 -5.75
C ALA A 302 10.16 5.41 -4.57
N GLY A 303 10.71 6.35 -3.79
CA GLY A 303 10.01 7.06 -2.74
C GLY A 303 8.77 7.79 -3.24
N ARG A 304 8.91 8.57 -4.33
CA ARG A 304 7.78 9.24 -4.99
C ARG A 304 6.72 8.25 -5.47
N ALA A 305 7.11 7.11 -6.02
CA ALA A 305 6.18 6.08 -6.44
C ALA A 305 5.46 5.42 -5.26
N PHE A 306 6.16 5.17 -4.15
CA PHE A 306 5.57 4.65 -2.92
C PHE A 306 4.51 5.58 -2.36
N VAL A 307 4.81 6.89 -2.25
CA VAL A 307 3.85 7.93 -1.84
C VAL A 307 2.62 7.89 -2.75
N ARG A 308 2.83 8.05 -4.05
CA ARG A 308 1.74 8.13 -5.03
C ARG A 308 0.81 6.92 -4.98
N ASN A 309 1.38 5.72 -4.83
CA ASN A 309 0.61 4.48 -4.96
C ASN A 309 -0.07 4.03 -3.66
N ASN A 310 0.48 4.36 -2.49
CA ASN A 310 0.01 3.81 -1.20
C ASN A 310 -0.53 4.89 -0.24
N SER A 311 -0.05 6.14 -0.33
CA SER A 311 -0.48 7.26 0.52
C SER A 311 -1.99 7.49 0.54
N PRO A 312 -2.75 7.37 -0.58
CA PRO A 312 -4.19 7.65 -0.55
C PRO A 312 -4.94 6.82 0.49
N THR A 313 -4.66 5.51 0.55
CA THR A 313 -5.33 4.62 1.52
C THR A 313 -4.92 4.89 2.98
N TYR A 314 -3.67 5.28 3.22
CA TYR A 314 -3.19 5.59 4.56
C TYR A 314 -3.75 6.91 5.06
N ARG A 315 -3.71 7.96 4.22
CA ARG A 315 -4.35 9.24 4.51
C ARG A 315 -5.83 9.06 4.83
N ALA A 316 -6.52 8.25 4.03
CA ALA A 316 -7.94 8.03 4.22
C ALA A 316 -8.27 7.33 5.55
N ARG A 317 -7.50 6.31 5.94
CA ARG A 317 -7.68 5.61 7.22
C ARG A 317 -7.46 6.54 8.41
N VAL A 318 -6.41 7.34 8.37
CA VAL A 318 -6.08 8.28 9.45
C VAL A 318 -7.13 9.37 9.56
N ALA A 319 -7.59 9.87 8.42
CA ALA A 319 -8.65 10.87 8.38
C ALA A 319 -9.96 10.32 9.00
N VAL A 320 -10.32 9.05 8.76
CA VAL A 320 -11.45 8.41 9.46
C VAL A 320 -11.23 8.36 10.98
N VAL A 321 -10.03 7.94 11.43
CA VAL A 321 -9.70 7.86 12.86
C VAL A 321 -9.75 9.24 13.54
N LEU A 322 -9.31 10.28 12.85
CA LEU A 322 -9.36 11.68 13.32
C LEU A 322 -10.71 12.36 13.11
N ALA A 323 -11.71 11.63 12.58
CA ALA A 323 -13.01 12.15 12.19
C ALA A 323 -12.96 13.35 11.21
N ASP A 324 -11.93 13.40 10.36
CA ASP A 324 -11.83 14.30 9.21
C ASP A 324 -12.41 13.62 7.96
N TYR A 325 -13.73 13.45 7.94
CA TYR A 325 -14.41 12.74 6.87
C TYR A 325 -14.27 13.39 5.49
N PRO A 326 -14.28 14.73 5.35
CA PRO A 326 -13.96 15.37 4.07
C PRO A 326 -12.58 14.98 3.53
N ALA A 327 -11.54 14.96 4.38
CA ALA A 327 -10.22 14.50 3.97
C ALA A 327 -10.20 13.00 3.65
N ALA A 328 -10.96 12.19 4.39
CA ALA A 328 -11.10 10.76 4.11
C ALA A 328 -11.74 10.51 2.73
N ILE A 329 -12.83 11.22 2.41
CA ILE A 329 -13.50 11.16 1.10
C ILE A 329 -12.53 11.56 -0.01
N ALA A 330 -11.84 12.69 0.12
CA ALA A 330 -10.88 13.14 -0.88
C ALA A 330 -9.76 12.11 -1.10
N ALA A 331 -9.22 11.53 -0.03
CA ALA A 331 -8.17 10.52 -0.10
C ALA A 331 -8.65 9.20 -0.71
N TRP A 332 -9.90 8.78 -0.47
CA TRP A 332 -10.48 7.62 -1.13
C TRP A 332 -10.80 7.87 -2.60
N ILE A 333 -11.19 9.09 -2.99
CA ILE A 333 -11.36 9.48 -4.41
C ILE A 333 -10.03 9.38 -5.14
N ASP A 334 -8.96 9.88 -4.54
CA ASP A 334 -7.60 9.72 -5.06
C ASP A 334 -7.23 8.23 -5.21
N ALA A 335 -7.57 7.40 -4.22
CA ALA A 335 -7.33 5.96 -4.27
C ALA A 335 -8.08 5.24 -5.41
N GLN A 336 -9.26 5.71 -5.85
CA GLN A 336 -9.97 5.13 -7.01
C GLN A 336 -9.19 5.26 -8.31
N HIS A 337 -8.34 6.29 -8.43
CA HIS A 337 -7.53 6.56 -9.61
C HIS A 337 -6.13 5.93 -9.54
N SER A 338 -5.83 5.18 -8.46
CA SER A 338 -4.54 4.51 -8.29
C SER A 338 -4.26 3.50 -9.40
N ALA A 339 -2.99 3.40 -9.83
CA ALA A 339 -2.56 2.36 -10.77
C ALA A 339 -2.67 0.94 -10.19
N ARG A 340 -2.70 0.81 -8.85
CA ARG A 340 -2.81 -0.46 -8.12
C ARG A 340 -4.25 -0.99 -8.08
N PRO A 341 -4.55 -2.16 -8.69
CA PRO A 341 -5.91 -2.72 -8.69
C PRO A 341 -6.49 -2.99 -7.30
N ASP A 342 -5.65 -3.40 -6.36
CA ASP A 342 -6.02 -3.68 -4.98
C ASP A 342 -6.36 -2.40 -4.20
N VAL A 343 -5.63 -1.30 -4.45
CA VAL A 343 -5.95 0.02 -3.89
C VAL A 343 -7.28 0.53 -4.43
N ARG A 344 -7.53 0.40 -5.74
CA ARG A 344 -8.84 0.72 -6.33
C ARG A 344 -9.97 -0.12 -5.74
N ALA A 345 -9.72 -1.40 -5.47
CA ALA A 345 -10.70 -2.27 -4.83
C ALA A 345 -11.03 -1.81 -3.40
N ALA A 346 -10.01 -1.52 -2.59
CA ALA A 346 -10.18 -0.99 -1.23
C ALA A 346 -10.91 0.37 -1.21
N ALA A 347 -10.66 1.22 -2.20
CA ALA A 347 -11.39 2.48 -2.36
C ALA A 347 -12.87 2.20 -2.56
N ARG A 348 -13.25 1.38 -3.56
CA ARG A 348 -14.65 1.04 -3.86
C ARG A 348 -15.42 0.50 -2.66
N THR A 349 -14.80 -0.33 -1.83
CA THR A 349 -15.44 -0.91 -0.63
C THR A 349 -15.61 0.09 0.51
N SER A 350 -14.80 1.15 0.54
CA SER A 350 -14.79 2.15 1.62
C SER A 350 -15.72 3.34 1.36
N PHE A 351 -16.09 3.64 0.11
CA PHE A 351 -17.00 4.76 -0.20
C PHE A 351 -18.34 4.72 0.51
N PRO A 352 -19.06 3.59 0.57
CA PRO A 352 -20.40 3.58 1.16
C PRO A 352 -20.40 4.00 2.64
N VAL A 353 -19.39 3.60 3.42
CA VAL A 353 -19.31 3.98 4.85
C VAL A 353 -18.98 5.47 5.03
N LEU A 354 -18.26 6.10 4.10
CA LEU A 354 -17.98 7.54 4.21
C LEU A 354 -19.23 8.39 4.04
N TYR A 355 -20.15 7.99 3.14
CA TYR A 355 -21.45 8.64 3.03
C TYR A 355 -22.23 8.54 4.35
N ALA A 356 -22.21 7.37 4.98
CA ALA A 356 -22.81 7.22 6.30
C ALA A 356 -22.16 8.14 7.34
N LEU A 357 -20.81 8.20 7.38
CA LEU A 357 -20.07 9.04 8.34
C LEU A 357 -20.31 10.54 8.20
N VAL A 358 -20.73 11.03 7.03
CA VAL A 358 -21.18 12.42 6.82
C VAL A 358 -22.72 12.58 6.93
N HIS A 359 -23.38 11.60 7.54
CA HIS A 359 -24.84 11.55 7.76
C HIS A 359 -25.67 11.57 6.46
N ASP A 360 -25.19 10.91 5.41
CA ASP A 360 -25.88 10.73 4.13
C ASP A 360 -26.18 9.23 3.84
N PRO A 361 -27.15 8.62 4.54
CA PRO A 361 -27.50 7.22 4.30
C PRO A 361 -28.17 7.00 2.92
N ALA A 362 -28.77 8.04 2.32
CA ALA A 362 -29.35 7.96 0.98
C ALA A 362 -28.27 7.75 -0.10
N GLY A 363 -27.08 8.33 0.09
CA GLY A 363 -25.89 8.03 -0.72
C GLY A 363 -25.24 6.68 -0.38
N SER A 364 -25.31 6.27 0.90
CA SER A 364 -24.64 5.07 1.41
C SER A 364 -25.25 3.75 0.89
N ASP A 365 -26.57 3.57 1.01
CA ASP A 365 -27.23 2.29 0.74
C ASP A 365 -27.12 1.82 -0.73
N PRO A 366 -27.43 2.66 -1.74
CA PRO A 366 -27.26 2.27 -3.14
C PRO A 366 -25.79 2.02 -3.52
N ALA A 367 -24.84 2.68 -2.83
CA ALA A 367 -23.43 2.45 -3.06
C ALA A 367 -23.01 1.05 -2.57
N PHE A 368 -23.57 0.59 -1.45
CA PHE A 368 -23.35 -0.75 -0.94
C PHE A 368 -23.86 -1.84 -1.89
N ASP A 369 -24.94 -1.63 -2.66
CA ASP A 369 -25.45 -2.62 -3.61
C ASP A 369 -24.50 -2.89 -4.79
N ARG A 370 -23.52 -2.00 -5.02
CA ARG A 370 -22.52 -2.10 -6.10
C ARG A 370 -21.22 -2.74 -5.64
N VAL A 371 -21.10 -3.08 -4.36
CA VAL A 371 -19.89 -3.67 -3.77
C VAL A 371 -20.14 -5.15 -3.48
N PRO A 372 -19.16 -6.05 -3.71
CA PRO A 372 -19.29 -7.45 -3.31
C PRO A 372 -19.64 -7.59 -1.82
N ARG A 373 -20.19 -8.74 -1.42
CA ARG A 373 -20.42 -9.03 0.01
C ARG A 373 -19.23 -9.76 0.60
N THR A 374 -18.10 -9.09 0.71
CA THR A 374 -16.94 -9.64 1.43
C THR A 374 -17.12 -9.51 2.95
N PRO A 375 -16.35 -10.22 3.77
CA PRO A 375 -16.41 -10.07 5.22
C PRO A 375 -16.20 -8.62 5.70
N THR A 376 -15.30 -7.88 5.04
CA THR A 376 -15.03 -6.46 5.32
C THR A 376 -16.23 -5.58 4.97
N ASP A 377 -16.95 -5.88 3.88
CA ASP A 377 -18.12 -5.11 3.45
C ASP A 377 -19.31 -5.27 4.41
N GLU A 378 -19.46 -6.45 5.03
CA GLU A 378 -20.51 -6.66 6.04
C GLU A 378 -20.19 -5.94 7.35
N ALA A 379 -18.91 -5.82 7.71
CA ALA A 379 -18.48 -4.99 8.85
C ALA A 379 -18.77 -3.50 8.59
N THR A 380 -18.49 -2.98 7.39
CA THR A 380 -18.80 -1.58 7.06
C THR A 380 -20.30 -1.30 6.97
N ARG A 381 -21.12 -2.27 6.52
CA ARG A 381 -22.59 -2.17 6.61
C ARG A 381 -23.11 -2.06 8.04
N THR A 382 -22.46 -2.74 8.98
CA THR A 382 -22.78 -2.63 10.42
C THR A 382 -22.59 -1.20 10.89
N ILE A 383 -21.44 -0.60 10.58
CA ILE A 383 -21.12 0.79 10.94
C ILE A 383 -22.13 1.76 10.30
N ALA A 384 -22.43 1.59 9.01
CA ALA A 384 -23.39 2.45 8.33
C ALA A 384 -24.80 2.38 8.94
N ALA A 385 -25.26 1.18 9.33
CA ALA A 385 -26.54 1.02 10.01
C ALA A 385 -26.55 1.68 11.41
N VAL A 386 -25.44 1.60 12.14
CA VAL A 386 -25.27 2.32 13.42
C VAL A 386 -25.38 3.83 13.23
N ILE A 387 -24.74 4.40 12.22
CA ILE A 387 -24.78 5.84 11.97
C ILE A 387 -26.19 6.28 11.54
N ALA A 388 -26.90 5.45 10.78
CA ALA A 388 -28.30 5.68 10.42
C ALA A 388 -29.27 5.52 11.62
N GLY A 389 -28.82 5.01 12.77
CA GLY A 389 -29.68 4.70 13.92
C GLY A 389 -30.55 3.46 13.74
N ASP A 390 -30.28 2.61 12.73
CA ASP A 390 -30.96 1.33 12.52
C ASP A 390 -30.24 0.21 13.29
N TRP A 391 -30.47 0.20 14.60
CA TRP A 391 -29.79 -0.71 15.54
C TRP A 391 -30.03 -2.18 15.21
N GLN A 392 -31.24 -2.55 14.77
CA GLN A 392 -31.55 -3.94 14.43
C GLN A 392 -30.84 -4.37 13.15
N ARG A 393 -30.76 -3.50 12.13
CA ARG A 393 -29.97 -3.78 10.93
C ARG A 393 -28.49 -3.90 11.25
N ALA A 394 -27.95 -3.05 12.12
CA ALA A 394 -26.57 -3.17 12.56
C ALA A 394 -26.28 -4.56 13.15
N ILE A 395 -27.12 -5.04 14.07
CA ILE A 395 -26.98 -6.38 14.68
C ILE A 395 -27.03 -7.50 13.64
N ARG A 396 -27.96 -7.44 12.66
CA ARG A 396 -28.06 -8.44 11.58
C ARG A 396 -26.85 -8.42 10.64
N SER A 397 -26.37 -7.24 10.27
CA SER A 397 -25.16 -7.08 9.44
C SER A 397 -23.93 -7.62 10.14
N ALA A 398 -23.78 -7.38 11.45
CA ALA A 398 -22.67 -7.89 12.24
C ALA A 398 -22.61 -9.43 12.27
N GLN A 399 -23.76 -10.09 12.47
CA GLN A 399 -23.85 -11.55 12.42
C GLN A 399 -23.42 -12.11 11.06
N THR A 400 -23.81 -11.41 9.99
CA THR A 400 -23.43 -11.77 8.61
C THR A 400 -21.93 -11.59 8.40
N ALA A 401 -21.33 -10.53 8.93
CA ALA A 401 -19.88 -10.31 8.91
C ALA A 401 -19.12 -11.46 9.57
N GLY A 402 -19.49 -11.83 10.80
CA GLY A 402 -18.85 -12.94 11.52
C GLY A 402 -18.96 -14.28 10.78
N ALA A 403 -20.12 -14.57 10.17
CA ALA A 403 -20.29 -15.76 9.35
C ALA A 403 -19.45 -15.73 8.06
N SER A 404 -19.30 -14.56 7.44
CA SER A 404 -18.47 -14.37 6.25
C SER A 404 -16.98 -14.56 6.54
N TYR A 405 -16.46 -14.07 7.67
CA TYR A 405 -15.05 -14.29 8.08
C TYR A 405 -14.73 -15.77 8.24
N ARG A 406 -15.60 -16.54 8.92
CA ARG A 406 -15.45 -17.99 9.07
C ARG A 406 -15.46 -18.71 7.72
N ARG A 407 -16.38 -18.34 6.81
CA ARG A 407 -16.44 -18.90 5.44
C ARG A 407 -15.21 -18.55 4.60
N ALA A 408 -14.59 -17.39 4.83
CA ALA A 408 -13.35 -17.00 4.18
C ALA A 408 -12.11 -17.76 4.71
N GLY A 409 -12.28 -18.64 5.70
CA GLY A 409 -11.24 -19.53 6.21
C GLY A 409 -10.27 -18.88 7.18
N TYR A 410 -10.68 -17.77 7.83
CA TYR A 410 -9.99 -17.24 8.99
C TYR A 410 -10.17 -18.18 10.18
N SER A 411 -9.13 -18.31 11.01
CA SER A 411 -9.24 -19.05 12.27
C SER A 411 -10.29 -18.40 13.19
N PRO A 412 -10.85 -19.14 14.17
CA PRO A 412 -11.72 -18.53 15.18
C PRO A 412 -11.05 -17.36 15.90
N LEU A 413 -9.77 -17.49 16.24
CA LEU A 413 -8.99 -16.43 16.90
C LEU A 413 -8.83 -15.19 16.01
N ALA A 414 -8.43 -15.36 14.75
CA ALA A 414 -8.26 -14.24 13.82
C ALA A 414 -9.59 -13.56 13.48
N THR A 415 -10.67 -14.34 13.43
CA THR A 415 -12.03 -13.80 13.26
C THR A 415 -12.40 -12.93 14.44
N GLU A 416 -12.25 -13.43 15.67
CA GLU A 416 -12.61 -12.70 16.89
C GLU A 416 -11.81 -11.40 17.06
N GLN A 417 -10.49 -11.47 16.85
CA GLN A 417 -9.62 -10.28 16.88
C GLN A 417 -10.09 -9.21 15.87
N TYR A 418 -10.45 -9.62 14.65
CA TYR A 418 -10.98 -8.69 13.65
C TYR A 418 -12.31 -8.10 14.09
N LEU A 419 -13.23 -8.92 14.59
CA LEU A 419 -14.54 -8.44 15.01
C LEU A 419 -14.44 -7.44 16.18
N TYR A 420 -13.44 -7.54 17.07
CA TYR A 420 -13.24 -6.55 18.13
C TYR A 420 -12.82 -5.17 17.59
N GLY A 421 -12.05 -5.14 16.50
CA GLY A 421 -11.68 -3.88 15.85
C GLY A 421 -12.85 -3.20 15.12
N PHE A 422 -13.77 -3.98 14.54
CA PHE A 422 -14.68 -3.46 13.53
C PHE A 422 -16.18 -3.71 13.76
N VAL A 423 -16.57 -4.59 14.68
CA VAL A 423 -17.96 -5.08 14.79
C VAL A 423 -18.47 -5.05 16.23
N HIS A 424 -17.80 -5.72 17.19
CA HIS A 424 -18.28 -5.86 18.57
C HIS A 424 -18.64 -4.52 19.26
N PRO A 425 -17.82 -3.44 19.15
CA PRO A 425 -18.18 -2.16 19.76
C PRO A 425 -19.52 -1.61 19.26
N TRP A 426 -19.79 -1.75 17.96
CA TRP A 426 -20.98 -1.23 17.30
C TRP A 426 -22.22 -2.08 17.60
N VAL A 427 -22.05 -3.40 17.76
CA VAL A 427 -23.11 -4.31 18.21
C VAL A 427 -23.49 -4.02 19.66
N ALA A 428 -22.50 -3.90 20.54
CA ALA A 428 -22.72 -3.59 21.95
C ALA A 428 -23.43 -2.22 22.10
N PHE A 429 -22.97 -1.22 21.35
CA PHE A 429 -23.63 0.07 21.28
C PHE A 429 -25.08 -0.05 20.79
N SER A 430 -25.34 -0.84 19.75
CA SER A 430 -26.69 -1.07 19.23
C SER A 430 -27.62 -1.73 20.26
N TYR A 431 -27.15 -2.72 21.01
CA TYR A 431 -27.93 -3.31 22.11
C TYR A 431 -28.22 -2.28 23.21
N ALA A 432 -27.24 -1.46 23.58
CA ALA A 432 -27.42 -0.44 24.62
C ALA A 432 -28.44 0.63 24.20
N GLN A 433 -28.44 1.04 22.93
CA GLN A 433 -29.45 1.96 22.38
C GLN A 433 -30.87 1.37 22.40
N LEU A 434 -30.99 0.04 22.35
CA LEU A 434 -32.27 -0.67 22.51
C LEU A 434 -32.63 -0.93 24.00
N GLY A 435 -31.81 -0.49 24.95
CA GLY A 435 -31.96 -0.77 26.38
C GLY A 435 -31.62 -2.20 26.79
N GLU A 436 -31.04 -3.00 25.88
CA GLU A 436 -30.65 -4.39 26.11
C GLU A 436 -29.26 -4.49 26.76
N PHE A 437 -29.07 -3.81 27.90
CA PHE A 437 -27.75 -3.62 28.55
C PHE A 437 -27.03 -4.94 28.88
N ALA A 438 -27.75 -5.96 29.34
CA ALA A 438 -27.15 -7.27 29.61
C ALA A 438 -26.48 -7.89 28.37
N ARG A 439 -27.06 -7.70 27.19
CA ARG A 439 -26.47 -8.17 25.93
C ARG A 439 -25.33 -7.26 25.47
N ALA A 440 -25.45 -5.94 25.68
CA ALA A 440 -24.37 -5.00 25.42
C ALA A 440 -23.10 -5.36 26.22
N HIS A 441 -23.25 -5.65 27.51
CA HIS A 441 -22.18 -6.12 28.38
C HIS A 441 -21.62 -7.47 27.96
N ALA A 442 -22.48 -8.46 27.67
CA ALA A 442 -22.05 -9.76 27.20
C ALA A 442 -21.19 -9.68 25.91
N GLU A 443 -21.48 -8.69 25.06
CA GLU A 443 -20.74 -8.46 23.81
C GLU A 443 -19.35 -7.83 24.04
N ILE A 444 -19.20 -6.93 25.03
CA ILE A 444 -18.02 -6.05 25.11
C ILE A 444 -17.17 -6.22 26.37
N ASP A 445 -17.67 -6.81 27.45
CA ASP A 445 -16.92 -6.91 28.71
C ASP A 445 -15.68 -7.80 28.58
N HIS A 446 -15.72 -8.80 27.69
CA HIS A 446 -14.59 -9.67 27.38
C HIS A 446 -13.58 -9.07 26.39
N ALA A 447 -13.90 -7.94 25.76
CA ALA A 447 -13.01 -7.31 24.80
C ALA A 447 -11.70 -6.84 25.45
N PRO A 448 -10.58 -6.78 24.70
CA PRO A 448 -9.34 -6.21 25.21
C PRO A 448 -9.53 -4.81 25.81
N LEU A 449 -8.80 -4.52 26.88
CA LEU A 449 -8.91 -3.24 27.60
C LEU A 449 -8.12 -2.11 26.93
N ASP A 450 -7.26 -2.42 25.97
CA ASP A 450 -6.44 -1.51 25.16
C ASP A 450 -7.06 -1.17 23.80
N ASN A 451 -8.17 -1.81 23.43
CA ASN A 451 -8.94 -1.44 22.25
C ASN A 451 -9.73 -0.14 22.52
N TYR A 452 -9.39 0.92 21.79
CA TYR A 452 -9.93 2.27 22.00
C TYR A 452 -11.45 2.32 21.85
N SER A 453 -11.99 1.72 20.78
CA SER A 453 -13.43 1.75 20.51
C SER A 453 -14.23 0.94 21.53
N CYS A 454 -13.75 -0.24 21.90
CA CYS A 454 -14.33 -1.01 23.00
C CYS A 454 -14.34 -0.22 24.31
N THR A 455 -13.25 0.50 24.59
CA THR A 455 -13.08 1.26 25.83
C THR A 455 -14.05 2.42 25.93
N TYR A 456 -14.18 3.27 24.90
CA TYR A 456 -15.17 4.36 24.98
C TYR A 456 -16.61 3.84 24.90
N VAL A 457 -16.89 2.74 24.19
CA VAL A 457 -18.25 2.16 24.14
C VAL A 457 -18.68 1.63 25.51
N ARG A 458 -17.78 1.08 26.33
CA ARG A 458 -18.10 0.78 27.75
C ARG A 458 -18.55 2.02 28.52
N GLY A 459 -17.93 3.16 28.23
CA GLY A 459 -18.35 4.46 28.79
C GLY A 459 -19.74 4.88 28.29
N VAL A 460 -20.03 4.68 27.01
CA VAL A 460 -21.35 4.95 26.43
C VAL A 460 -22.43 4.07 27.05
N ILE A 461 -22.19 2.76 27.19
CA ILE A 461 -23.13 1.82 27.84
C ILE A 461 -23.42 2.28 29.27
N ALA A 462 -22.38 2.52 30.07
CA ALA A 462 -22.54 3.01 31.44
C ALA A 462 -23.29 4.36 31.49
N SER A 463 -23.10 5.23 30.50
CA SER A 463 -23.83 6.49 30.40
C SER A 463 -25.32 6.29 30.12
N LEU A 464 -25.67 5.34 29.24
CA LEU A 464 -27.07 5.00 28.94
C LEU A 464 -27.77 4.30 30.12
N GLU A 465 -27.00 3.62 30.97
CA GLU A 465 -27.47 3.07 32.25
C GLU A 465 -27.56 4.13 33.37
N HIS A 466 -27.18 5.38 33.09
CA HIS A 466 -27.04 6.45 34.08
C HIS A 466 -26.01 6.17 35.20
N ASN A 467 -25.06 5.26 34.96
CA ASN A 467 -23.93 4.97 35.83
C ASN A 467 -22.76 5.93 35.54
N TRP A 468 -22.96 7.21 35.88
CA TRP A 468 -22.06 8.31 35.50
C TRP A 468 -20.62 8.12 35.95
N ARG A 469 -20.40 7.59 37.15
CA ARG A 469 -19.04 7.34 37.67
C ARG A 469 -18.28 6.32 36.82
N THR A 470 -18.98 5.27 36.39
CA THR A 470 -18.38 4.23 35.53
C THR A 470 -18.16 4.76 34.12
N ALA A 471 -19.09 5.58 33.61
CA ALA A 471 -18.92 6.28 32.33
C ALA A 471 -17.67 7.17 32.33
N ASP A 472 -17.51 8.03 33.34
CA ASP A 472 -16.36 8.92 33.50
C ASP A 472 -15.02 8.15 33.57
N TYR A 473 -15.01 7.02 34.28
CA TYR A 473 -13.83 6.13 34.34
C TYR A 473 -13.44 5.62 32.95
N TRP A 474 -14.39 5.09 32.18
CA TRP A 474 -14.11 4.53 30.87
C TRP A 474 -13.74 5.60 29.83
N PHE A 475 -14.39 6.75 29.84
CA PHE A 475 -14.00 7.86 28.97
C PHE A 475 -12.61 8.40 29.30
N GLY A 476 -12.28 8.56 30.59
CA GLY A 476 -10.93 8.93 31.03
C GLY A 476 -9.87 7.93 30.54
N ARG A 477 -10.17 6.63 30.59
CA ARG A 477 -9.28 5.59 30.04
C ARG A 477 -9.14 5.65 28.53
N ALA A 478 -10.23 5.82 27.78
CA ALA A 478 -10.18 5.93 26.33
C ALA A 478 -9.34 7.14 25.89
N ILE A 479 -9.47 8.28 26.57
CA ILE A 479 -8.66 9.48 26.30
C ILE A 479 -7.18 9.25 26.61
N ALA A 480 -6.87 8.53 27.69
CA ALA A 480 -5.48 8.19 28.02
C ALA A 480 -4.85 7.26 26.96
N GLN A 481 -5.65 6.42 26.30
CA GLN A 481 -5.20 5.54 25.20
C GLN A 481 -4.97 6.31 23.90
N ALA A 482 -5.83 7.27 23.57
CA ALA A 482 -5.76 8.03 22.33
C ALA A 482 -5.97 9.55 22.52
N PRO A 483 -4.98 10.26 23.08
CA PRO A 483 -5.08 11.69 23.38
C PRO A 483 -5.13 12.58 22.12
N SER A 484 -4.82 12.04 20.94
CA SER A 484 -4.90 12.78 19.67
C SER A 484 -6.28 12.71 19.03
N ILE A 485 -7.20 11.88 19.54
CA ILE A 485 -8.48 11.57 18.90
C ILE A 485 -9.65 12.23 19.65
N GLY A 486 -10.53 12.92 18.90
CA GLY A 486 -11.65 13.68 19.47
C GLY A 486 -12.87 12.86 19.89
N ILE A 487 -13.02 11.62 19.41
CA ILE A 487 -14.26 10.82 19.55
C ILE A 487 -14.62 10.57 21.02
N ALA A 488 -13.68 10.15 21.86
CA ALA A 488 -13.96 9.90 23.28
C ALA A 488 -14.33 11.17 24.04
N PHE A 489 -13.79 12.33 23.66
CA PHE A 489 -14.20 13.62 24.23
C PHE A 489 -15.64 13.95 23.86
N TYR A 490 -16.03 13.73 22.60
CA TYR A 490 -17.41 13.92 22.15
C TYR A 490 -18.39 13.01 22.91
N ARG A 491 -18.10 11.71 22.99
CA ARG A 491 -18.95 10.75 23.73
C ARG A 491 -19.05 11.08 25.22
N TRP A 492 -17.99 11.62 25.81
CA TRP A 492 -18.04 12.11 27.19
C TRP A 492 -18.90 13.37 27.31
N GLY A 493 -18.82 14.28 26.33
CA GLY A 493 -19.71 15.44 26.22
C GLY A 493 -21.19 15.05 26.15
N GLU A 494 -21.53 14.03 25.35
CA GLU A 494 -22.88 13.44 25.34
C GLU A 494 -23.31 12.94 26.72
N SER A 495 -22.41 12.26 27.43
CA SER A 495 -22.69 11.77 28.79
C SER A 495 -22.91 12.90 29.80
N TYR A 496 -22.17 14.00 29.70
CA TYR A 496 -22.41 15.19 30.53
C TYR A 496 -23.73 15.90 30.16
N ALA A 497 -24.06 15.98 28.88
CA ALA A 497 -25.33 16.54 28.43
C ALA A 497 -26.53 15.72 28.94
N ALA A 498 -26.43 14.39 28.89
CA ALA A 498 -27.48 13.47 29.34
C ALA A 498 -27.75 13.54 30.86
N ARG A 499 -26.76 13.91 31.67
CA ARG A 499 -26.91 14.15 33.12
C ARG A 499 -27.29 15.61 33.47
N GLY A 500 -27.36 16.50 32.48
CA GLY A 500 -27.71 17.93 32.65
C GLY A 500 -26.53 18.86 32.94
N ASP A 501 -25.30 18.34 32.95
CA ASP A 501 -24.08 19.09 33.25
C ASP A 501 -23.56 19.80 31.99
N PHE A 502 -24.31 20.80 31.53
CA PHE A 502 -24.10 21.42 30.23
C PHE A 502 -22.76 22.16 30.07
N ASP A 503 -22.22 22.74 31.14
CA ASP A 503 -20.95 23.46 31.05
C ASP A 503 -19.77 22.50 30.87
N ASP A 504 -19.76 21.37 31.59
CA ASP A 504 -18.78 20.31 31.40
C ASP A 504 -18.94 19.64 30.02
N ALA A 505 -20.17 19.45 29.56
CA ALA A 505 -20.45 18.96 28.21
C ALA A 505 -19.80 19.86 27.15
N ILE A 506 -20.08 21.17 27.19
CA ILE A 506 -19.47 22.14 26.26
C ILE A 506 -17.95 22.12 26.35
N ALA A 507 -17.37 22.04 27.55
CA ALA A 507 -15.92 21.97 27.72
C ALA A 507 -15.31 20.75 27.00
N LYS A 508 -15.98 19.59 27.05
CA LYS A 508 -15.54 18.40 26.29
C LYS A 508 -15.74 18.56 24.78
N LEU A 509 -16.85 19.17 24.34
CA LEU A 509 -17.13 19.39 22.91
C LEU A 509 -16.14 20.36 22.27
N ILE A 510 -15.69 21.38 23.00
CA ILE A 510 -14.61 22.28 22.55
C ILE A 510 -13.34 21.49 22.24
N ILE A 511 -12.95 20.56 23.13
CA ILE A 511 -11.76 19.72 22.93
C ILE A 511 -11.99 18.75 21.76
N ALA A 512 -13.16 18.12 21.68
CA ALA A 512 -13.50 17.21 20.60
C ALA A 512 -13.40 17.90 19.23
N HIS A 513 -13.96 19.11 19.10
CA HIS A 513 -13.88 19.91 17.88
C HIS A 513 -12.45 20.39 17.58
N ALA A 514 -11.65 20.76 18.59
CA ALA A 514 -10.25 21.12 18.37
C ALA A 514 -9.40 19.94 17.84
N LYS A 515 -9.76 18.70 18.22
CA LYS A 515 -9.09 17.46 17.75
C LYS A 515 -9.65 16.97 16.42
N ALA A 516 -10.91 17.27 16.12
CA ALA A 516 -11.62 16.87 14.92
C ALA A 516 -12.43 18.05 14.36
N PRO A 517 -11.77 19.03 13.71
CA PRO A 517 -12.40 20.29 13.32
C PRO A 517 -13.49 20.14 12.25
N HIS A 518 -13.47 19.04 11.48
CA HIS A 518 -14.45 18.74 10.43
C HIS A 518 -15.49 17.69 10.87
N TYR A 519 -15.58 17.41 12.17
CA TYR A 519 -16.55 16.49 12.73
C TYR A 519 -17.81 17.25 13.15
N ALA A 520 -18.97 16.90 12.58
CA ALA A 520 -20.20 17.68 12.71
C ALA A 520 -20.94 17.44 14.04
N GLU A 521 -20.88 16.22 14.58
CA GLU A 521 -21.65 15.80 15.74
C GLU A 521 -21.35 16.61 17.02
N PRO A 522 -20.09 16.95 17.36
CA PRO A 522 -19.82 17.80 18.51
C PRO A 522 -20.42 19.20 18.39
N LEU A 523 -20.52 19.73 17.17
CA LEU A 523 -21.09 21.05 16.89
C LEU A 523 -22.62 21.03 16.99
N GLU A 524 -23.26 19.96 16.49
CA GLU A 524 -24.71 19.77 16.61
C GLU A 524 -25.13 19.66 18.08
N LEU A 525 -24.46 18.80 18.87
CA LEU A 525 -24.75 18.67 20.29
C LEU A 525 -24.48 19.97 21.05
N TRP A 526 -23.42 20.71 20.70
CA TRP A 526 -23.17 22.02 21.30
C TRP A 526 -24.31 22.99 21.00
N GLY A 527 -24.82 22.99 19.76
CA GLY A 527 -26.03 23.74 19.39
C GLY A 527 -27.24 23.35 20.25
N GLU A 528 -27.52 22.06 20.40
CA GLU A 528 -28.63 21.56 21.24
C GLU A 528 -28.50 22.02 22.70
N ILE A 529 -27.30 21.92 23.28
CA ILE A 529 -27.04 22.37 24.65
C ILE A 529 -27.27 23.88 24.78
N LEU A 530 -26.87 24.68 23.78
CA LEU A 530 -27.11 26.13 23.78
C LEU A 530 -28.60 26.45 23.73
N VAL A 531 -29.40 25.71 22.95
CA VAL A 531 -30.86 25.83 22.97
C VAL A 531 -31.41 25.53 24.36
N ALA A 532 -30.96 24.43 24.99
CA ALA A 532 -31.36 24.06 26.35
C ALA A 532 -30.99 25.14 27.41
N LYS A 533 -29.90 25.88 27.18
CA LYS A 533 -29.49 27.03 28.00
C LYS A 533 -30.18 28.36 27.62
N ASN A 534 -31.22 28.31 26.78
CA ASN A 534 -31.95 29.49 26.28
C ASN A 534 -31.04 30.47 25.52
N ARG A 535 -30.02 29.96 24.82
CA ARG A 535 -29.06 30.67 23.98
C ARG A 535 -29.21 30.25 22.52
N SER A 536 -30.44 30.22 22.03
CA SER A 536 -30.75 29.82 20.66
C SER A 536 -30.06 30.71 19.63
N ASP A 537 -29.76 31.98 19.96
CA ASP A 537 -28.96 32.89 19.15
C ASP A 537 -27.57 32.32 18.80
N LEU A 538 -26.88 31.77 19.79
CA LEU A 538 -25.56 31.15 19.61
C LEU A 538 -25.65 29.76 18.96
N SER A 539 -26.75 29.04 19.19
CA SER A 539 -26.94 27.69 18.62
C SER A 539 -26.95 27.70 17.09
N LEU A 540 -27.50 28.75 16.47
CA LEU A 540 -27.56 28.86 15.01
C LEU A 540 -26.17 28.86 14.37
N VAL A 541 -25.20 29.51 15.01
CA VAL A 541 -23.81 29.53 14.53
C VAL A 541 -23.24 28.11 14.52
N LYS A 542 -23.52 27.33 15.56
CA LYS A 542 -23.02 25.95 15.68
C LYS A 542 -23.70 25.00 14.71
N PHE A 543 -25.00 25.12 14.50
CA PHE A 543 -25.70 24.35 13.47
C PHE A 543 -25.25 24.70 12.06
N GLN A 544 -25.01 25.99 11.78
CA GLN A 544 -24.48 26.43 10.50
C GLN A 544 -23.06 25.88 10.26
N GLU A 545 -22.22 25.85 11.28
CA GLU A 545 -20.87 25.25 11.23
C GLU A 545 -20.95 23.75 10.96
N ALA A 546 -21.81 23.02 11.69
CA ALA A 546 -22.03 21.58 11.47
C ALA A 546 -22.51 21.28 10.04
N ALA A 547 -23.38 22.13 9.48
CA ALA A 547 -23.95 21.94 8.14
C ALA A 547 -22.90 22.09 7.02
N GLN A 548 -21.74 22.71 7.29
CA GLN A 548 -20.63 22.75 6.33
C GLN A 548 -20.01 21.37 6.12
N TYR A 549 -20.05 20.51 7.15
CA TYR A 549 -19.43 19.19 7.14
C TYR A 549 -20.44 18.06 6.91
N ALA A 550 -21.70 18.24 7.34
CA ALA A 550 -22.78 17.27 7.15
C ALA A 550 -24.07 17.93 6.61
N PRO A 551 -24.05 18.45 5.36
CA PRO A 551 -25.19 19.20 4.80
C PRO A 551 -26.43 18.34 4.52
N ASN A 552 -26.27 17.01 4.45
CA ASN A 552 -27.37 16.07 4.20
C ASN A 552 -27.92 15.46 5.49
N TRP A 553 -27.51 15.96 6.65
CA TRP A 553 -27.95 15.46 7.95
C TRP A 553 -29.34 16.01 8.31
N GLY A 554 -30.39 15.22 8.06
CA GLY A 554 -31.78 15.67 8.29
C GLY A 554 -32.05 16.11 9.74
N ARG A 555 -31.49 15.40 10.73
CA ARG A 555 -31.61 15.76 12.15
C ARG A 555 -31.03 17.14 12.44
N LEU A 556 -29.87 17.48 11.88
CA LEU A 556 -29.25 18.79 12.07
C LEU A 556 -30.19 19.93 11.64
N HIS A 557 -30.82 19.77 10.47
CA HIS A 557 -31.79 20.75 9.95
C HIS A 557 -33.06 20.82 10.80
N LEU A 558 -33.52 19.70 11.36
CA LEU A 558 -34.62 19.67 12.32
C LEU A 558 -34.27 20.49 13.57
N LYS A 559 -33.12 20.24 14.20
CA LYS A 559 -32.67 20.96 15.40
C LYS A 559 -32.44 22.45 15.14
N TRP A 560 -31.92 22.79 13.97
CA TRP A 560 -31.78 24.18 13.53
C TRP A 560 -33.15 24.86 13.41
N GLY A 561 -34.13 24.21 12.78
CA GLY A 561 -35.49 24.73 12.68
C GLY A 561 -36.14 24.98 14.04
N GLU A 562 -35.96 24.07 15.00
CA GLU A 562 -36.44 24.24 16.38
C GLU A 562 -35.83 25.46 17.07
N ALA A 563 -34.51 25.65 16.96
CA ALA A 563 -33.84 26.83 17.49
C ALA A 563 -34.37 28.14 16.88
N LEU A 564 -34.68 28.14 15.59
CA LEU A 564 -35.29 29.28 14.90
C LEU A 564 -36.72 29.56 15.39
N LEU A 565 -37.52 28.53 15.71
CA LEU A 565 -38.83 28.70 16.32
C LEU A 565 -38.73 29.38 17.69
N TRP A 566 -37.77 28.98 18.54
CA TRP A 566 -37.52 29.61 19.84
C TRP A 566 -37.15 31.09 19.73
N LEU A 567 -36.53 31.49 18.61
CA LEU A 567 -36.20 32.88 18.30
C LEU A 567 -37.34 33.65 17.61
N GLY A 568 -38.48 33.01 17.35
CA GLY A 568 -39.61 33.59 16.62
C GLY A 568 -39.39 33.73 15.10
N ARG A 569 -38.31 33.15 14.55
CA ARG A 569 -37.94 33.24 13.12
C ARG A 569 -38.65 32.15 12.31
N LYS A 570 -39.99 32.22 12.27
CA LYS A 570 -40.86 31.13 11.75
C LYS A 570 -40.63 30.76 10.29
N GLU A 571 -40.47 31.73 9.39
CA GLU A 571 -40.27 31.43 7.97
C GLU A 571 -38.94 30.71 7.71
N GLU A 572 -37.89 31.07 8.44
CA GLU A 572 -36.60 30.39 8.35
C GLU A 572 -36.67 28.99 8.96
N ALA A 573 -37.39 28.82 10.07
CA ALA A 573 -37.64 27.51 10.65
C ALA A 573 -38.37 26.59 9.65
N ARG A 574 -39.40 27.09 8.96
CA ARG A 574 -40.10 26.34 7.90
C ARG A 574 -39.17 25.93 6.76
N ALA A 575 -38.24 26.79 6.36
CA ALA A 575 -37.24 26.45 5.35
C ALA A 575 -36.35 25.29 5.83
N GLN A 576 -35.88 25.33 7.08
CA GLN A 576 -35.07 24.24 7.65
C GLN A 576 -35.85 22.93 7.78
N PHE A 577 -37.11 22.98 8.23
CA PHE A 577 -37.97 21.80 8.29
C PHE A 577 -38.27 21.21 6.91
N ALA A 578 -38.39 22.04 5.87
CA ALA A 578 -38.53 21.58 4.50
C ALA A 578 -37.30 20.79 4.05
N ILE A 579 -36.09 21.29 4.36
CA ILE A 579 -34.83 20.59 4.10
C ILE A 579 -34.77 19.27 4.88
N ALA A 580 -35.06 19.30 6.19
CA ALA A 580 -35.09 18.10 7.03
C ALA A 580 -36.04 17.03 6.46
N SER A 581 -37.22 17.44 5.96
CA SER A 581 -38.22 16.53 5.40
C SER A 581 -37.84 15.90 4.05
N SER A 582 -36.88 16.49 3.32
CA SER A 582 -36.35 15.91 2.08
C SER A 582 -35.10 15.05 2.30
N LEU A 583 -34.59 15.00 3.52
CA LEU A 583 -33.42 14.21 3.92
C LEU A 583 -33.85 12.99 4.74
N TYR A 584 -32.90 12.10 4.98
CA TYR A 584 -33.13 10.98 5.89
C TYR A 584 -33.34 11.46 7.33
N LEU A 585 -34.35 10.90 7.98
CA LEU A 585 -34.65 11.09 9.40
C LEU A 585 -34.84 9.72 10.04
N SER A 586 -34.32 9.54 11.25
CA SER A 586 -34.68 8.38 12.06
C SER A 586 -36.18 8.41 12.39
N ASP A 587 -36.75 7.27 12.80
CA ASP A 587 -38.16 7.22 13.22
C ASP A 587 -38.48 8.26 14.32
N ALA A 588 -37.54 8.47 15.24
CA ALA A 588 -37.66 9.45 16.31
C ALA A 588 -37.63 10.88 15.78
N ASP A 589 -36.69 11.21 14.88
CA ASP A 589 -36.57 12.55 14.29
C ASP A 589 -37.77 12.86 13.39
N HIS A 590 -38.29 11.86 12.66
CA HIS A 590 -39.49 12.02 11.85
C HIS A 590 -40.72 12.30 12.73
N ALA A 591 -40.89 11.55 13.84
CA ALA A 591 -41.94 11.81 14.82
C ALA A 591 -41.81 13.21 15.46
N GLN A 592 -40.59 13.67 15.71
CA GLN A 592 -40.31 15.00 16.22
C GLN A 592 -40.65 16.09 15.20
N LEU A 593 -40.24 15.94 13.94
CA LEU A 593 -40.58 16.85 12.85
C LEU A 593 -42.10 17.05 12.72
N LEU A 594 -42.88 15.97 12.81
CA LEU A 594 -44.35 16.05 12.75
C LEU A 594 -44.97 16.89 13.88
N ARG A 595 -44.34 16.94 15.07
CA ARG A 595 -44.82 17.76 16.19
C ARG A 595 -44.58 19.25 15.97
N VAL A 596 -43.47 19.61 15.33
CA VAL A 596 -43.04 21.01 15.16
C VAL A 596 -43.50 21.63 13.83
N ARG A 597 -43.87 20.81 12.83
CA ARG A 597 -44.31 21.28 11.49
C ARG A 597 -45.62 22.07 11.50
N HIS A 598 -46.39 22.03 12.59
CA HIS A 598 -47.65 22.74 12.75
C HIS A 598 -47.51 24.15 13.36
N VAL A 599 -46.29 24.57 13.72
CA VAL A 599 -45.96 25.87 14.34
C VAL A 599 -45.54 26.91 13.30
#